data_AF-A0A518CZ54-F1
#
_entry.id   AF-A0A518CZ54-F1
#
_cell.length_a   1.000
_cell.length_b   1.000
_cell.length_c   1.000
_cell.angle_alpha   90.00
_cell.angle_beta   90.00
_cell.angle_gamma   90.00
#
_symmetry.space_group_name_H-M   'P 1'
#
loop_
_entity.id
_entity.type
_entity.pdbx_description
1 polymer ?
#
loop_
_entity_poly.entity_id
_entity_poly.type
_entity_poly.pdbx_seq_one_letter_code
_entity_poly.pdbx_strand_id
1 'polypeptide(L)'
;MTTKRTAKKTAKKAAKKITKRAAAKTAKKATRTTRKVATAPIDPDEELDEELNDSVDEASVEDADPDEATAVRAADEDDSDATAEDEPSTASEHPLEEGPVEVELEPVELLPDRRVPATRDELLEDFGGEYLSIQSLFEFCFVPTGRLAFLRDLAVQEDWGDNGTVLLKYLAVNVRLAIEQEAYVWNGDQLVMTVGGLTTPAGTPIYLGLVRNQDPGQNPWVMNWVGERPSCAELPRPARLPQWPSAIGSGEIVVAAELSDPERRVRIPALEGITPVAQSCAIVGAVHWALRRGLAVKQLHGPSRGYFVPLFLRQREDATDVPDGAAPVMTVGTRLVVRAVLEPHICYPSARALVERWDQLPTWLIESWDASRENAAD
;
A
#
# COMPACT_ATOMS: atom_id res chain seq x y z
N MET A 1 2.06 48.83 50.59
CA MET A 1 2.41 47.83 49.54
C MET A 1 2.86 46.48 50.16
N THR A 2 2.04 45.84 51.00
CA THR A 2 2.46 44.61 51.73
C THR A 2 1.41 43.50 51.77
N THR A 3 0.23 43.68 51.18
CA THR A 3 -0.88 42.71 51.23
C THR A 3 -0.99 41.79 50.00
N LYS A 4 -0.32 42.08 48.88
CA LYS A 4 -0.38 41.23 47.66
C LYS A 4 0.58 40.04 47.66
N ARG A 5 1.57 39.99 48.57
CA ARG A 5 2.62 38.96 48.57
C ARG A 5 2.26 37.69 49.35
N THR A 6 1.33 37.78 50.30
CA THR A 6 0.86 36.64 51.13
C THR A 6 -0.17 35.77 50.39
N ALA A 7 -1.05 36.34 49.56
CA ALA A 7 -2.05 35.60 48.80
C ALA A 7 -1.45 34.65 47.73
N LYS A 8 -0.32 35.05 47.11
CA LYS A 8 0.34 34.23 46.08
C LYS A 8 1.08 33.01 46.66
N LYS A 9 1.47 33.06 47.94
CA LYS A 9 2.14 31.95 48.65
C LYS A 9 1.16 30.89 49.16
N THR A 10 -0.05 31.27 49.55
CA THR A 10 -1.10 30.32 49.97
C THR A 10 -1.70 29.55 48.80
N ALA A 11 -1.92 30.19 47.65
CA ALA A 11 -2.41 29.51 46.44
C ALA A 11 -1.43 28.43 45.92
N LYS A 12 -0.12 28.70 45.94
CA LYS A 12 0.91 27.75 45.47
C LYS A 12 1.06 26.53 46.41
N LYS A 13 0.77 26.67 47.71
CA LYS A 13 0.75 25.55 48.67
C LYS A 13 -0.51 24.68 48.53
N ALA A 14 -1.66 25.25 48.18
CA ALA A 14 -2.88 24.49 47.94
C ALA A 14 -2.79 23.62 46.67
N ALA A 15 -2.28 24.18 45.56
CA ALA A 15 -2.11 23.44 44.31
C ALA A 15 -1.15 22.24 44.43
N LYS A 16 -0.07 22.36 45.22
CA LYS A 16 0.89 21.27 45.46
C LYS A 16 0.34 20.16 46.37
N LYS A 17 -0.68 20.45 47.20
CA LYS A 17 -1.33 19.47 48.08
C LYS A 17 -2.40 18.63 47.35
N ILE A 18 -3.02 19.20 46.31
CA ILE A 18 -4.01 18.50 45.47
C ILE A 18 -3.32 17.48 44.55
N THR A 19 -2.21 17.86 43.92
CA THR A 19 -1.41 16.95 43.04
C THR A 19 -0.82 15.76 43.81
N LYS A 20 -0.38 15.96 45.06
CA LYS A 20 0.17 14.86 45.88
C LYS A 20 -0.91 13.87 46.36
N ARG A 21 -2.17 14.30 46.50
CA ARG A 21 -3.30 13.41 46.86
C ARG A 21 -3.85 12.63 45.66
N ALA A 22 -3.73 13.15 44.44
CA ALA A 22 -4.09 12.43 43.22
C ALA A 22 -3.13 11.25 42.97
N ALA A 23 -1.81 11.49 43.07
CA ALA A 23 -0.79 10.44 42.85
C ALA A 23 -0.88 9.28 43.87
N ALA A 24 -1.23 9.55 45.12
CA ALA A 24 -1.38 8.51 46.15
C ALA A 24 -2.64 7.64 45.98
N LYS A 25 -3.68 8.12 45.28
CA LYS A 25 -4.89 7.33 44.97
C LYS A 25 -4.67 6.39 43.78
N THR A 26 -3.85 6.77 42.80
CA THR A 26 -3.55 5.92 41.64
C THR A 26 -2.64 4.75 42.01
N ALA A 27 -1.68 4.95 42.90
CA ALA A 27 -0.76 3.89 43.35
C ALA A 27 -1.47 2.79 44.18
N LYS A 28 -2.55 3.12 44.91
CA LYS A 28 -3.28 2.16 45.75
C LYS A 28 -4.31 1.31 44.99
N LYS A 29 -4.63 1.68 43.74
CA LYS A 29 -5.51 0.90 42.84
C LYS A 29 -4.74 -0.14 42.02
N ALA A 30 -3.43 0.06 41.83
CA ALA A 30 -2.56 -0.87 41.09
C ALA A 30 -2.08 -2.09 41.91
N THR A 31 -2.22 -2.06 43.24
CA THR A 31 -1.71 -3.13 44.14
C THR A 31 -2.77 -4.18 44.52
N ARG A 32 -3.97 -4.15 43.91
CA ARG A 32 -5.10 -5.02 44.30
C ARG A 32 -5.68 -5.85 43.15
N THR A 33 -4.84 -6.30 42.21
CA THR A 33 -5.27 -7.18 41.10
C THR A 33 -4.24 -8.27 40.78
N THR A 34 -3.51 -8.76 41.78
CA THR A 34 -2.64 -9.94 41.65
C THR A 34 -2.90 -10.92 42.78
N ARG A 35 -3.97 -11.71 42.66
CA ARG A 35 -4.05 -13.00 43.35
C ARG A 35 -5.09 -13.92 42.71
N LYS A 36 -4.64 -15.16 42.46
CA LYS A 36 -5.32 -16.36 41.92
C LYS A 36 -5.28 -16.53 40.40
N VAL A 37 -4.26 -17.24 39.94
CA VAL A 37 -4.44 -18.32 38.95
C VAL A 37 -3.77 -19.55 39.56
N ALA A 38 -4.54 -20.62 39.72
CA ALA A 38 -4.10 -21.91 40.21
C ALA A 38 -3.60 -22.75 39.02
N THR A 39 -2.51 -23.45 39.27
CA THR A 39 -1.77 -24.36 38.39
C THR A 39 -2.61 -25.60 38.05
N ALA A 40 -2.62 -25.99 36.77
CA ALA A 40 -2.97 -27.33 36.31
C ALA A 40 -1.80 -27.85 35.44
N PRO A 41 -1.44 -29.15 35.53
CA PRO A 41 -0.28 -29.72 34.85
C PRO A 41 -0.58 -30.00 33.37
N ILE A 42 0.43 -29.83 32.52
CA ILE A 42 0.43 -30.14 31.10
C ILE A 42 1.19 -31.47 30.91
N ASP A 43 0.55 -32.40 30.23
CA ASP A 43 1.09 -33.67 29.71
C ASP A 43 2.16 -33.38 28.64
N PRO A 44 3.33 -34.02 28.66
CA PRO A 44 4.33 -33.92 27.61
C PRO A 44 4.37 -35.21 26.80
N ASP A 45 3.56 -35.33 25.74
CA ASP A 45 3.74 -36.31 24.67
C ASP A 45 2.78 -35.96 23.52
N GLU A 46 3.24 -35.19 22.53
CA GLU A 46 2.68 -35.29 21.18
C GLU A 46 3.79 -34.98 20.15
N GLU A 47 4.04 -36.00 19.34
CA GLU A 47 5.15 -36.17 18.42
C GLU A 47 5.09 -35.17 17.26
N LEU A 48 6.29 -34.74 16.85
CA LEU A 48 6.54 -34.00 15.62
C LEU A 48 6.64 -35.01 14.49
N ASP A 49 5.71 -34.97 13.54
CA ASP A 49 5.88 -35.67 12.26
C ASP A 49 6.36 -34.71 11.16
N GLU A 50 7.46 -35.16 10.57
CA GLU A 50 8.18 -34.65 9.41
C GLU A 50 7.43 -35.01 8.11
N GLU A 51 7.21 -34.05 7.20
CA GLU A 51 7.10 -34.30 5.75
C GLU A 51 7.69 -33.06 5.03
N LEU A 52 8.93 -33.12 4.52
CA LEU A 52 9.37 -33.58 3.18
C LEU A 52 8.73 -32.76 2.04
N ASN A 53 9.47 -31.82 1.43
CA ASN A 53 10.35 -31.97 0.27
C ASN A 53 9.69 -32.61 -0.97
N ASP A 54 9.28 -31.75 -1.90
CA ASP A 54 9.26 -31.91 -3.37
C ASP A 54 8.84 -30.52 -3.91
N SER A 55 9.34 -29.92 -5.00
CA SER A 55 10.11 -30.37 -6.15
C SER A 55 10.69 -29.10 -6.82
N VAL A 56 11.90 -29.19 -7.37
CA VAL A 56 12.45 -28.17 -8.30
C VAL A 56 12.84 -28.93 -9.56
N ASP A 57 12.09 -28.69 -10.65
CA ASP A 57 12.48 -29.10 -11.98
C ASP A 57 13.27 -27.97 -12.65
N GLU A 58 14.48 -28.34 -13.08
CA GLU A 58 15.39 -27.57 -13.90
C GLU A 58 14.83 -27.42 -15.32
N ALA A 59 14.84 -26.21 -15.86
CA ALA A 59 14.79 -25.98 -17.29
C ALA A 59 15.83 -24.90 -17.65
N SER A 60 16.97 -25.40 -18.09
CA SER A 60 18.02 -24.73 -18.85
C SER A 60 17.49 -24.01 -20.08
N VAL A 61 17.87 -22.74 -20.26
CA VAL A 61 17.82 -22.04 -21.55
C VAL A 61 19.14 -21.31 -21.77
N GLU A 62 19.63 -21.50 -23.00
CA GLU A 62 20.97 -21.32 -23.52
C GLU A 62 21.42 -19.86 -23.68
N ASP A 63 22.74 -19.75 -23.72
CA ASP A 63 23.56 -18.60 -24.11
C ASP A 63 23.18 -17.98 -25.47
N ALA A 64 23.16 -16.64 -25.53
CA ALA A 64 23.32 -15.90 -26.78
C ALA A 64 24.11 -14.61 -26.54
N ASP A 65 25.29 -14.55 -27.16
CA ASP A 65 26.19 -13.40 -27.25
C ASP A 65 25.53 -12.17 -27.93
N PRO A 66 25.84 -10.93 -27.49
CA PRO A 66 25.53 -9.72 -28.22
C PRO A 66 26.79 -9.08 -28.81
N ASP A 67 26.97 -9.16 -30.12
CA ASP A 67 27.92 -8.34 -30.87
C ASP A 67 27.34 -8.03 -32.27
N GLU A 68 26.77 -6.84 -32.46
CA GLU A 68 27.05 -6.04 -33.66
C GLU A 68 26.55 -4.60 -33.50
N ALA A 69 27.51 -3.69 -33.32
CA ALA A 69 27.33 -2.26 -33.48
C ALA A 69 27.37 -1.91 -34.98
N THR A 70 26.37 -1.20 -35.50
CA THR A 70 26.56 -0.40 -36.72
C THR A 70 25.91 0.96 -36.58
N ALA A 71 26.76 1.97 -36.55
CA ALA A 71 26.42 3.38 -36.68
C ALA A 71 26.17 3.72 -38.16
N VAL A 72 25.11 4.47 -38.46
CA VAL A 72 25.01 5.24 -39.71
C VAL A 72 24.57 6.67 -39.37
N ARG A 73 25.41 7.60 -39.81
CA ARG A 73 25.29 9.05 -39.73
C ARG A 73 24.71 9.58 -41.04
N ALA A 74 23.91 10.66 -40.91
CA ALA A 74 23.87 11.90 -41.69
C ALA A 74 23.61 11.88 -43.21
N ALA A 75 22.64 12.70 -43.62
CA ALA A 75 22.60 13.67 -44.74
C ALA A 75 21.11 14.05 -44.96
N ASP A 76 20.71 15.32 -44.81
CA ASP A 76 20.60 16.35 -45.87
C ASP A 76 19.49 15.95 -46.88
N GLU A 77 18.46 16.73 -47.23
CA GLU A 77 18.38 18.11 -47.76
C GLU A 77 16.86 18.31 -48.06
N ASP A 78 16.22 19.40 -47.67
CA ASP A 78 15.93 20.62 -48.47
C ASP A 78 14.56 20.64 -49.20
N ASP A 79 13.97 21.84 -49.21
CA ASP A 79 12.99 22.39 -50.17
C ASP A 79 11.59 21.73 -50.30
N SER A 80 10.48 22.44 -50.54
CA SER A 80 10.18 23.85 -50.82
C SER A 80 8.64 24.03 -50.87
N ASP A 81 8.19 25.30 -50.79
CA ASP A 81 7.02 25.95 -51.42
C ASP A 81 5.68 25.19 -51.56
N ALA A 82 4.58 25.66 -50.95
CA ALA A 82 3.74 26.83 -51.31
C ALA A 82 2.68 26.57 -52.40
N THR A 83 1.60 27.38 -52.33
CA THR A 83 0.38 27.49 -53.16
C THR A 83 -0.83 26.75 -52.58
N ALA A 84 -1.88 27.37 -52.03
CA ALA A 84 -2.72 28.53 -52.40
C ALA A 84 -3.81 28.20 -53.44
N GLU A 85 -5.05 28.47 -53.01
CA GLU A 85 -6.29 28.72 -53.77
C GLU A 85 -6.98 27.52 -54.45
N ASP A 86 -8.23 27.22 -54.09
CA ASP A 86 -9.41 27.79 -54.76
C ASP A 86 -10.70 27.09 -54.25
N GLU A 87 -11.61 27.86 -53.67
CA GLU A 87 -13.05 27.58 -53.70
C GLU A 87 -13.63 28.47 -54.82
N PRO A 88 -14.63 28.07 -55.62
CA PRO A 88 -15.99 27.97 -55.07
C PRO A 88 -17.03 27.09 -55.81
N SER A 89 -18.19 26.94 -55.15
CA SER A 89 -19.54 26.97 -55.74
C SER A 89 -19.96 25.82 -56.67
N THR A 90 -21.02 25.10 -56.28
CA THR A 90 -22.31 25.23 -56.99
C THR A 90 -23.44 24.54 -56.23
N ALA A 91 -24.54 25.28 -56.12
CA ALA A 91 -25.83 24.82 -55.67
C ALA A 91 -26.47 23.84 -56.64
N SER A 92 -27.26 22.89 -56.12
CA SER A 92 -28.43 22.33 -56.82
C SER A 92 -29.43 21.83 -55.79
N GLU A 93 -30.47 22.65 -55.60
CA GLU A 93 -31.70 22.31 -54.91
C GLU A 93 -32.48 21.28 -55.75
N HIS A 94 -32.84 20.15 -55.15
CA HIS A 94 -33.88 19.25 -55.64
C HIS A 94 -34.92 19.08 -54.53
N PRO A 95 -36.18 19.52 -54.72
CA PRO A 95 -37.28 19.12 -53.86
C PRO A 95 -37.90 17.84 -54.44
N LEU A 96 -37.70 16.71 -53.76
CA LEU A 96 -38.50 15.50 -53.98
C LEU A 96 -39.60 15.47 -52.93
N GLU A 97 -40.84 15.44 -53.40
CA GLU A 97 -42.04 15.18 -52.61
C GLU A 97 -41.98 13.75 -52.05
N GLU A 98 -41.75 13.62 -50.74
CA GLU A 98 -41.96 12.37 -50.01
C GLU A 98 -43.40 12.33 -49.50
N GLY A 99 -44.20 11.43 -50.07
CA GLY A 99 -45.47 11.02 -49.48
C GLY A 99 -45.26 10.26 -48.16
N PRO A 100 -46.27 10.21 -47.28
CA PRO A 100 -46.12 9.56 -45.98
C PRO A 100 -45.98 8.04 -46.18
N VAL A 101 -44.77 7.53 -45.99
CA VAL A 101 -44.54 6.10 -45.80
C VAL A 101 -44.95 5.79 -44.35
N GLU A 102 -46.10 5.13 -44.17
CA GLU A 102 -46.41 4.47 -42.91
C GLU A 102 -45.39 3.34 -42.71
N VAL A 103 -44.30 3.67 -42.01
CA VAL A 103 -43.38 2.68 -41.49
C VAL A 103 -44.06 2.06 -40.28
N GLU A 104 -44.60 0.85 -40.45
CA GLU A 104 -44.91 -0.03 -39.33
C GLU A 104 -43.60 -0.24 -38.56
N LEU A 105 -43.44 0.50 -37.46
CA LEU A 105 -42.39 0.28 -36.50
C LEU A 105 -42.66 -1.08 -35.86
N GLU A 106 -41.95 -2.11 -36.34
CA GLU A 106 -41.87 -3.37 -35.60
C GLU A 106 -41.47 -3.05 -34.16
N PRO A 107 -42.11 -3.70 -33.17
CA PRO A 107 -41.81 -3.44 -31.78
C PRO A 107 -40.33 -3.75 -31.56
N VAL A 108 -39.55 -2.71 -31.28
CA VAL A 108 -38.18 -2.86 -30.80
C VAL A 108 -38.28 -3.71 -29.53
N GLU A 109 -37.98 -5.00 -29.65
CA GLU A 109 -37.78 -5.87 -28.51
C GLU A 109 -36.64 -5.26 -27.71
N LEU A 110 -37.00 -4.53 -26.65
CA LEU A 110 -36.10 -4.09 -25.60
C LEU A 110 -35.50 -5.36 -24.97
N LEU A 111 -34.39 -5.83 -25.54
CA LEU A 111 -33.59 -6.89 -24.94
C LEU A 111 -33.18 -6.42 -23.53
N PRO A 112 -33.53 -7.17 -22.47
CA PRO A 112 -33.03 -6.86 -21.15
C PRO A 112 -31.60 -7.37 -21.05
N ASP A 113 -30.60 -6.62 -21.53
CA ASP A 113 -29.19 -6.88 -21.17
C ASP A 113 -28.92 -6.34 -19.75
N ARG A 114 -29.78 -6.71 -18.79
CA ARG A 114 -29.46 -6.58 -17.37
C ARG A 114 -28.55 -7.74 -17.03
N ARG A 115 -27.26 -7.58 -17.35
CA ARG A 115 -26.25 -8.52 -16.89
C ARG A 115 -26.33 -8.57 -15.37
N VAL A 116 -26.39 -9.79 -14.84
CA VAL A 116 -26.41 -9.99 -13.40
C VAL A 116 -25.11 -9.40 -12.84
N PRO A 117 -25.17 -8.52 -11.83
CA PRO A 117 -23.97 -7.97 -11.20
C PRO A 117 -23.07 -9.09 -10.71
N ALA A 118 -21.75 -8.92 -10.84
CA ALA A 118 -20.77 -9.88 -10.36
C ALA A 118 -20.96 -10.15 -8.86
N THR A 119 -20.86 -11.41 -8.46
CA THR A 119 -20.81 -11.73 -7.03
C THR A 119 -19.46 -11.33 -6.43
N ARG A 120 -19.41 -11.18 -5.11
CA ARG A 120 -18.15 -10.91 -4.39
C ARG A 120 -17.11 -11.99 -4.68
N ASP A 121 -17.51 -13.25 -4.70
CA ASP A 121 -16.59 -14.37 -4.87
C ASP A 121 -16.02 -14.39 -6.29
N GLU A 122 -16.83 -14.10 -7.32
CA GLU A 122 -16.34 -13.89 -8.70
C GLU A 122 -15.31 -12.74 -8.76
N LEU A 123 -15.63 -11.60 -8.15
CA LEU A 123 -14.70 -10.46 -8.12
C LEU A 123 -13.38 -10.80 -7.43
N LEU A 124 -13.40 -11.66 -6.41
CA LEU A 124 -12.20 -12.08 -5.69
C LEU A 124 -11.40 -13.14 -6.46
N GLU A 125 -12.07 -13.99 -7.24
CA GLU A 125 -11.44 -14.96 -8.14
C GLU A 125 -10.69 -14.25 -9.27
N ASP A 126 -11.24 -13.16 -9.81
CA ASP A 126 -10.65 -12.36 -10.89
C ASP A 126 -9.28 -11.72 -10.54
N PHE A 127 -8.91 -11.61 -9.26
CA PHE A 127 -7.57 -11.13 -8.84
C PHE A 127 -6.46 -12.18 -8.93
N GLY A 128 -6.80 -13.43 -9.22
CA GLY A 128 -5.82 -14.51 -9.26
C GLY A 128 -5.28 -14.89 -7.86
N GLY A 129 -4.08 -15.47 -7.86
CA GLY A 129 -3.50 -16.13 -6.68
C GLY A 129 -2.67 -15.23 -5.77
N GLU A 130 -2.11 -14.13 -6.29
CA GLU A 130 -1.24 -13.26 -5.49
C GLU A 130 -2.04 -12.26 -4.64
N TYR A 131 -1.79 -12.26 -3.33
CA TYR A 131 -2.55 -11.40 -2.42
C TYR A 131 -1.94 -9.99 -2.32
N LEU A 132 -2.72 -8.98 -2.71
CA LEU A 132 -2.41 -7.54 -2.62
C LEU A 132 -1.14 -7.13 -3.40
N SER A 133 -0.79 -7.82 -4.48
CA SER A 133 0.34 -7.46 -5.34
C SER A 133 -0.10 -6.54 -6.48
N ILE A 134 0.84 -5.77 -7.05
CA ILE A 134 0.56 -4.98 -8.27
C ILE A 134 0.15 -5.91 -9.42
N GLN A 135 0.76 -7.09 -9.49
CA GLN A 135 0.43 -8.12 -10.46
C GLN A 135 -1.05 -8.55 -10.35
N SER A 136 -1.54 -8.81 -9.13
CA SER A 136 -2.97 -9.14 -8.91
C SER A 136 -3.93 -8.03 -9.33
N LEU A 137 -3.52 -6.75 -9.20
CA LEU A 137 -4.31 -5.62 -9.68
C LEU A 137 -4.37 -5.62 -11.22
N PHE A 138 -3.24 -5.91 -11.88
CA PHE A 138 -3.21 -5.98 -13.33
C PHE A 138 -3.95 -7.19 -13.86
N GLU A 139 -3.89 -8.35 -13.20
CA GLU A 139 -4.72 -9.51 -13.54
C GLU A 139 -6.20 -9.15 -13.46
N PHE A 140 -6.62 -8.51 -12.37
CA PHE A 140 -7.99 -8.10 -12.12
C PHE A 140 -8.51 -7.03 -13.09
N CYS A 141 -7.74 -5.96 -13.33
CA CYS A 141 -8.22 -4.84 -14.11
C CYS A 141 -7.17 -4.23 -15.04
N PHE A 142 -7.64 -3.87 -16.23
CA PHE A 142 -6.91 -2.99 -17.12
C PHE A 142 -7.00 -1.55 -16.60
N VAL A 143 -5.82 -0.91 -16.47
CA VAL A 143 -5.70 0.51 -16.11
C VAL A 143 -5.31 1.28 -17.38
N PRO A 144 -6.25 2.01 -18.01
CA PRO A 144 -5.96 2.74 -19.24
C PRO A 144 -4.84 3.78 -19.05
N THR A 145 -4.05 3.99 -20.11
CA THR A 145 -2.99 5.00 -20.14
C THR A 145 -3.52 6.37 -19.72
N GLY A 146 -2.81 7.05 -18.82
CA GLY A 146 -3.18 8.36 -18.30
C GLY A 146 -4.18 8.34 -17.14
N ARG A 147 -4.90 7.23 -16.86
CA ARG A 147 -5.79 7.16 -15.68
C ARG A 147 -5.03 7.22 -14.37
N LEU A 148 -3.87 6.55 -14.31
CA LEU A 148 -3.00 6.61 -13.15
C LEU A 148 -2.42 8.02 -12.94
N ALA A 149 -2.00 8.69 -14.02
CA ALA A 149 -1.51 10.06 -13.97
C ALA A 149 -2.63 11.03 -13.54
N PHE A 150 -3.84 10.86 -14.06
CA PHE A 150 -4.98 11.68 -13.66
C PHE A 150 -5.36 11.47 -12.18
N LEU A 151 -5.35 10.23 -11.69
CA LEU A 151 -5.57 9.94 -10.26
C LEU A 151 -4.50 10.62 -9.40
N ARG A 152 -3.24 10.53 -9.81
CA ARG A 152 -2.11 11.15 -9.14
C ARG A 152 -2.28 12.67 -9.03
N ASP A 153 -2.65 13.32 -10.13
CA ASP A 153 -2.77 14.77 -10.22
C ASP A 153 -4.02 15.30 -9.49
N LEU A 154 -5.05 14.45 -9.33
CA LEU A 154 -6.26 14.75 -8.58
C LEU A 154 -6.07 14.63 -7.05
N ALA A 155 -5.22 13.70 -6.61
CA ALA A 155 -4.94 13.47 -5.20
C ALA A 155 -4.12 14.61 -4.56
N VAL A 156 -4.09 14.65 -3.23
CA VAL A 156 -3.12 15.46 -2.49
C VAL A 156 -1.72 15.17 -3.02
N GLN A 157 -0.96 16.24 -3.30
CA GLN A 157 0.38 16.12 -3.84
C GLN A 157 1.29 15.39 -2.87
N GLU A 158 1.79 14.24 -3.31
CA GLU A 158 2.73 13.40 -2.60
C GLU A 158 3.60 12.64 -3.61
N ASP A 159 4.65 12.01 -3.12
CA ASP A 159 5.52 11.22 -3.97
C ASP A 159 4.97 9.80 -4.17
N TRP A 160 4.59 9.52 -5.41
CA TRP A 160 4.03 8.24 -5.86
C TRP A 160 5.06 7.31 -6.51
N GLY A 161 6.33 7.70 -6.48
CA GLY A 161 7.42 6.97 -7.10
C GLY A 161 7.39 6.97 -8.62
N ASP A 162 8.44 6.42 -9.19
CA ASP A 162 8.60 6.38 -10.64
C ASP A 162 7.50 5.53 -11.26
N ASN A 163 6.95 6.03 -12.38
CA ASN A 163 5.80 5.44 -13.07
C ASN A 163 4.55 5.19 -12.17
N GLY A 164 4.46 5.84 -11.01
CA GLY A 164 3.33 5.67 -10.09
C GLY A 164 3.30 4.30 -9.39
N THR A 165 4.45 3.64 -9.24
CA THR A 165 4.56 2.31 -8.60
C THR A 165 3.98 2.27 -7.18
N VAL A 166 4.16 3.32 -6.38
CA VAL A 166 3.55 3.42 -5.03
C VAL A 166 2.04 3.54 -5.13
N LEU A 167 1.53 4.31 -6.10
CA LEU A 167 0.09 4.47 -6.33
C LEU A 167 -0.54 3.15 -6.82
N LEU A 168 0.13 2.41 -7.69
CA LEU A 168 -0.30 1.07 -8.09
C LEU A 168 -0.35 0.11 -6.91
N LYS A 169 0.67 0.11 -6.03
CA LYS A 169 0.64 -0.70 -4.81
C LYS A 169 -0.51 -0.28 -3.88
N TYR A 170 -0.76 1.02 -3.77
CA TYR A 170 -1.87 1.57 -3.00
C TYR A 170 -3.23 1.06 -3.53
N LEU A 171 -3.42 1.12 -4.85
CA LEU A 171 -4.61 0.61 -5.53
C LEU A 171 -4.78 -0.90 -5.34
N ALA A 172 -3.71 -1.68 -5.54
CA ALA A 172 -3.75 -3.13 -5.39
C ALA A 172 -4.26 -3.54 -4.00
N VAL A 173 -3.84 -2.83 -2.96
CA VAL A 173 -4.31 -3.08 -1.59
C VAL A 173 -5.76 -2.63 -1.41
N ASN A 174 -6.07 -1.38 -1.75
CA ASN A 174 -7.34 -0.77 -1.37
C ASN A 174 -8.52 -1.25 -2.23
N VAL A 175 -8.32 -1.56 -3.51
CA VAL A 175 -9.36 -2.15 -4.38
C VAL A 175 -9.72 -3.55 -3.89
N ARG A 176 -8.70 -4.39 -3.62
CA ARG A 176 -8.91 -5.74 -3.09
C ARG A 176 -9.66 -5.71 -1.76
N LEU A 177 -9.21 -4.87 -0.81
CA LEU A 177 -9.88 -4.72 0.48
C LEU A 177 -11.31 -4.19 0.36
N ALA A 178 -11.58 -3.29 -0.59
CA ALA A 178 -12.93 -2.82 -0.85
C ALA A 178 -13.85 -3.95 -1.31
N ILE A 179 -13.38 -4.83 -2.18
CA ILE A 179 -14.15 -5.98 -2.65
C ILE A 179 -14.35 -7.01 -1.53
N GLU A 180 -13.29 -7.34 -0.78
CA GLU A 180 -13.38 -8.28 0.34
C GLU A 180 -14.40 -7.87 1.40
N GLN A 181 -14.60 -6.56 1.58
CA GLN A 181 -15.46 -5.98 2.60
C GLN A 181 -16.81 -5.48 2.05
N GLU A 182 -17.09 -5.72 0.76
CA GLU A 182 -18.28 -5.19 0.08
C GLU A 182 -18.41 -3.66 0.23
N ALA A 183 -17.26 -2.96 0.29
CA ALA A 183 -17.15 -1.51 0.42
C ALA A 183 -17.22 -0.83 -0.96
N TYR A 184 -18.22 -1.22 -1.74
CA TYR A 184 -18.50 -0.72 -3.08
C TYR A 184 -20.01 -0.65 -3.30
N VAL A 185 -20.43 0.05 -4.35
CA VAL A 185 -21.83 0.11 -4.80
C VAL A 185 -21.90 -0.16 -6.30
N TRP A 186 -23.02 -0.73 -6.73
CA TRP A 186 -23.33 -0.87 -8.15
C TRP A 186 -24.04 0.38 -8.65
N ASN A 187 -23.59 0.90 -9.79
CA ASN A 187 -24.23 1.99 -10.52
C ASN A 187 -24.48 1.54 -11.97
N GLY A 188 -25.63 0.91 -12.21
CA GLY A 188 -25.85 0.14 -13.44
C GLY A 188 -24.84 -1.02 -13.49
N ASP A 189 -24.08 -1.09 -14.59
CA ASP A 189 -23.07 -2.13 -14.81
C ASP A 189 -21.67 -1.75 -14.29
N GLN A 190 -21.55 -0.60 -13.63
CA GLN A 190 -20.30 -0.10 -13.08
C GLN A 190 -20.21 -0.34 -11.57
N LEU A 191 -19.11 -0.93 -11.14
CA LEU A 191 -18.70 -1.02 -9.74
C LEU A 191 -18.06 0.31 -9.33
N VAL A 192 -18.58 0.96 -8.29
CA VAL A 192 -18.03 2.22 -7.77
C VAL A 192 -17.53 2.04 -6.35
N MET A 193 -16.30 2.49 -6.08
CA MET A 193 -15.66 2.40 -4.77
C MET A 193 -14.78 3.62 -4.50
N THR A 194 -14.45 3.88 -3.24
CA THR A 194 -13.44 4.88 -2.87
C THR A 194 -12.03 4.36 -3.14
N VAL A 195 -11.09 5.24 -3.50
CA VAL A 195 -9.66 4.94 -3.60
C VAL A 195 -9.03 4.91 -2.20
N GLY A 196 -9.40 3.95 -1.36
CA GLY A 196 -8.97 3.89 0.03
C GLY A 196 -9.27 5.21 0.78
N GLY A 197 -8.22 5.83 1.33
CA GLY A 197 -8.25 7.12 2.00
C GLY A 197 -7.78 8.30 1.14
N LEU A 198 -7.57 8.14 -0.17
CA LEU A 198 -7.13 9.26 -1.02
C LEU A 198 -8.20 10.33 -1.10
N THR A 199 -7.73 11.56 -0.98
CA THR A 199 -8.55 12.76 -1.07
C THR A 199 -7.89 13.76 -2.01
N THR A 200 -8.68 14.68 -2.53
CA THR A 200 -8.17 15.84 -3.26
C THR A 200 -7.60 16.88 -2.30
N PRO A 201 -6.89 17.91 -2.78
CA PRO A 201 -6.43 19.01 -1.92
C PRO A 201 -7.54 19.70 -1.11
N ALA A 202 -8.79 19.63 -1.58
CA ALA A 202 -9.96 20.14 -0.87
C ALA A 202 -10.49 19.19 0.23
N GLY A 203 -9.91 18.00 0.36
CA GLY A 203 -10.35 16.95 1.28
C GLY A 203 -11.51 16.10 0.76
N THR A 204 -11.87 16.20 -0.52
CA THR A 204 -12.94 15.38 -1.12
C THR A 204 -12.41 13.96 -1.38
N PRO A 205 -13.11 12.88 -0.98
CA PRO A 205 -12.73 11.52 -1.35
C PRO A 205 -12.67 11.32 -2.86
N ILE A 206 -11.70 10.54 -3.32
CA ILE A 206 -11.61 10.13 -4.73
C ILE A 206 -12.22 8.74 -4.87
N TYR A 207 -12.92 8.53 -5.98
CA TYR A 207 -13.63 7.30 -6.30
C TYR A 207 -13.14 6.72 -7.63
N LEU A 208 -13.27 5.40 -7.76
CA LEU A 208 -13.00 4.61 -8.96
C LEU A 208 -14.29 4.00 -9.47
N GLY A 209 -14.41 3.91 -10.79
CA GLY A 209 -15.43 3.15 -11.50
C GLY A 209 -14.80 2.04 -12.32
N LEU A 210 -15.19 0.80 -12.05
CA LEU A 210 -14.76 -0.40 -12.78
C LEU A 210 -15.94 -0.97 -13.55
N VAL A 211 -15.73 -1.33 -14.82
CA VAL A 211 -16.76 -1.96 -15.67
C VAL A 211 -16.21 -3.27 -16.19
N ARG A 212 -17.06 -4.28 -16.36
CA ARG A 212 -16.63 -5.54 -16.97
C ARG A 212 -16.06 -5.26 -18.35
N ASN A 213 -14.92 -5.87 -18.64
CA ASN A 213 -14.36 -5.87 -19.98
C ASN A 213 -15.22 -6.76 -20.88
N GLN A 214 -15.41 -6.33 -22.13
CA GLN A 214 -16.22 -7.08 -23.10
C GLN A 214 -15.35 -7.99 -23.98
N ASP A 215 -14.03 -7.77 -24.00
CA ASP A 215 -13.11 -8.53 -24.84
C ASP A 215 -12.63 -9.81 -24.13
N PRO A 216 -12.99 -11.01 -24.64
CA PRO A 216 -12.53 -12.27 -24.08
C PRO A 216 -11.00 -12.41 -24.23
N GLY A 217 -10.30 -12.73 -23.15
CA GLY A 217 -8.84 -12.88 -23.13
C GLY A 217 -8.06 -11.64 -22.70
N GLN A 218 -8.75 -10.55 -22.38
CA GLN A 218 -8.20 -9.39 -21.69
C GLN A 218 -8.52 -9.45 -20.19
N ASN A 219 -8.01 -8.48 -19.42
CA ASN A 219 -8.36 -8.36 -18.00
C ASN A 219 -9.88 -8.24 -17.81
N PRO A 220 -10.46 -8.90 -16.78
CA PRO A 220 -11.91 -9.01 -16.61
C PRO A 220 -12.60 -7.67 -16.33
N TRP A 221 -11.86 -6.68 -15.81
CA TRP A 221 -12.38 -5.35 -15.51
C TRP A 221 -11.57 -4.24 -16.17
N VAL A 222 -12.19 -3.08 -16.39
CA VAL A 222 -11.52 -1.87 -16.88
C VAL A 222 -11.80 -0.72 -15.94
N MET A 223 -10.74 -0.01 -15.53
CA MET A 223 -10.85 1.24 -14.78
C MET A 223 -11.29 2.40 -15.69
N ASN A 224 -12.61 2.63 -15.75
CA ASN A 224 -13.21 3.59 -16.68
C ASN A 224 -13.33 4.99 -16.11
N TRP A 225 -13.50 5.13 -14.80
CA TRP A 225 -13.73 6.43 -14.19
C TRP A 225 -12.90 6.63 -12.92
N VAL A 226 -12.42 7.86 -12.76
CA VAL A 226 -11.71 8.36 -11.57
C VAL A 226 -12.24 9.77 -11.32
N GLY A 227 -12.64 10.10 -10.10
CA GLY A 227 -13.11 11.45 -9.78
C GLY A 227 -13.71 11.62 -8.39
N GLU A 228 -14.27 12.80 -8.14
CA GLU A 228 -14.75 13.22 -6.81
C GLU A 228 -16.27 13.04 -6.59
N ARG A 229 -17.03 12.88 -7.67
CA ARG A 229 -18.51 12.94 -7.65
C ARG A 229 -19.10 11.85 -8.54
N PRO A 230 -19.11 10.59 -8.08
CA PRO A 230 -19.77 9.54 -8.84
C PRO A 230 -21.28 9.78 -8.84
N SER A 231 -21.93 9.52 -9.96
CA SER A 231 -23.39 9.62 -10.09
C SER A 231 -24.08 8.39 -9.49
N CYS A 232 -23.88 8.14 -8.19
CA CYS A 232 -24.46 7.00 -7.46
C CYS A 232 -25.57 7.45 -6.51
N ALA A 233 -26.55 6.57 -6.27
CA ALA A 233 -27.63 6.84 -5.31
C ALA A 233 -27.12 6.91 -3.85
N GLU A 234 -26.16 6.05 -3.50
CA GLU A 234 -25.42 6.08 -2.24
C GLU A 234 -23.92 6.08 -2.56
N LEU A 235 -23.13 6.82 -1.78
CA LEU A 235 -21.68 6.84 -1.93
C LEU A 235 -21.06 5.65 -1.18
N PRO A 236 -20.13 4.90 -1.79
CA PRO A 236 -19.45 3.81 -1.12
C PRO A 236 -18.60 4.36 0.04
N ARG A 237 -18.43 3.53 1.06
CA ARG A 237 -17.57 3.83 2.20
C ARG A 237 -16.15 3.34 1.94
N PRO A 238 -15.12 3.97 2.52
CA PRO A 238 -13.76 3.45 2.44
C PRO A 238 -13.65 2.08 3.10
N ALA A 239 -12.90 1.20 2.42
CA ALA A 239 -12.49 -0.08 2.97
C ALA A 239 -11.71 0.15 4.27
N ARG A 240 -11.95 -0.70 5.25
CA ARG A 240 -11.27 -0.62 6.55
C ARG A 240 -9.97 -1.39 6.46
N LEU A 241 -8.90 -0.79 6.96
CA LEU A 241 -7.65 -1.52 7.14
C LEU A 241 -7.84 -2.62 8.20
N PRO A 242 -7.14 -3.77 8.05
CA PRO A 242 -7.23 -4.84 9.02
C PRO A 242 -6.71 -4.42 10.41
N GLN A 243 -6.93 -5.26 11.43
CA GLN A 243 -6.32 -5.05 12.73
C GLN A 243 -4.94 -5.70 12.78
N TRP A 244 -3.96 -5.00 13.37
CA TRP A 244 -2.61 -5.52 13.61
C TRP A 244 -2.45 -6.05 15.03
N PRO A 245 -1.55 -7.03 15.25
CA PRO A 245 -1.23 -7.55 16.58
C PRO A 245 -0.75 -6.44 17.52
N SER A 246 -1.34 -6.32 18.71
CA SER A 246 -1.04 -5.24 19.68
C SER A 246 0.27 -5.44 20.45
N ALA A 247 0.80 -6.66 20.50
CA ALA A 247 1.87 -7.06 21.41
C ALA A 247 3.24 -7.12 20.72
N ILE A 248 3.82 -5.97 20.39
CA ILE A 248 5.17 -5.91 19.81
C ILE A 248 6.27 -5.74 20.88
N GLY A 249 5.93 -5.63 22.16
CA GLY A 249 6.89 -5.18 23.20
C GLY A 249 7.49 -6.25 24.11
N SER A 250 6.97 -7.48 24.12
CA SER A 250 7.34 -8.49 25.13
C SER A 250 7.61 -9.89 24.57
N GLY A 251 7.55 -10.07 23.26
CA GLY A 251 7.81 -11.35 22.61
C GLY A 251 9.31 -11.65 22.50
N GLU A 252 9.65 -12.94 22.46
CA GLU A 252 10.97 -13.40 22.03
C GLU A 252 11.16 -12.99 20.56
N ILE A 253 12.28 -12.32 20.25
CA ILE A 253 12.63 -11.96 18.87
C ILE A 253 13.51 -13.08 18.31
N VAL A 254 13.02 -13.73 17.25
CA VAL A 254 13.72 -14.79 16.54
C VAL A 254 14.17 -14.24 15.19
N VAL A 255 15.48 -14.29 14.94
CA VAL A 255 16.05 -13.93 13.63
C VAL A 255 16.08 -15.20 12.78
N ALA A 256 15.11 -15.31 11.88
CA ALA A 256 15.03 -16.36 10.86
C ALA A 256 15.57 -15.87 9.51
N ALA A 257 16.06 -14.63 9.45
CA ALA A 257 16.67 -14.06 8.25
C ALA A 257 17.94 -14.82 7.89
N GLU A 258 18.07 -15.13 6.60
CA GLU A 258 19.28 -15.75 6.05
C GLU A 258 20.34 -14.68 5.81
N LEU A 259 21.23 -14.50 6.79
CA LEU A 259 22.25 -13.41 6.77
C LEU A 259 23.54 -13.80 6.02
N SER A 260 23.74 -15.10 5.79
CA SER A 260 24.97 -15.66 5.21
C SER A 260 24.87 -15.90 3.70
N ASP A 261 23.65 -15.96 3.15
CA ASP A 261 23.43 -16.21 1.73
C ASP A 261 23.84 -14.97 0.89
N PRO A 262 24.79 -15.11 -0.05
CA PRO A 262 25.31 -13.98 -0.81
C PRO A 262 24.32 -13.35 -1.79
N GLU A 263 23.29 -14.08 -2.22
CA GLU A 263 22.26 -13.64 -3.18
C GLU A 263 21.06 -13.03 -2.45
N ARG A 264 20.74 -13.53 -1.25
CA ARG A 264 19.56 -13.11 -0.47
C ARG A 264 19.86 -12.09 0.61
N ARG A 265 21.13 -11.89 0.98
CA ARG A 265 21.50 -10.88 2.00
C ARG A 265 21.41 -9.47 1.43
N VAL A 266 20.68 -8.61 2.11
CA VAL A 266 20.90 -7.18 1.97
C VAL A 266 22.25 -6.84 2.59
N ARG A 267 23.09 -6.18 1.81
CA ARG A 267 24.40 -5.72 2.30
C ARG A 267 24.17 -4.55 3.23
N ILE A 268 24.33 -4.81 4.52
CA ILE A 268 24.34 -3.76 5.53
C ILE A 268 25.79 -3.55 5.95
N PRO A 269 26.43 -2.43 5.58
CA PRO A 269 27.83 -2.19 5.90
C PRO A 269 28.15 -2.35 7.39
N ALA A 270 27.20 -2.02 8.26
CA ALA A 270 27.33 -2.16 9.71
C ALA A 270 27.45 -3.62 10.20
N LEU A 271 27.04 -4.60 9.39
CA LEU A 271 27.10 -6.03 9.70
C LEU A 271 28.23 -6.77 8.95
N GLU A 272 29.01 -6.07 8.14
CA GLU A 272 30.11 -6.68 7.40
C GLU A 272 31.27 -7.05 8.34
N GLY A 273 31.81 -8.26 8.16
CA GLY A 273 32.97 -8.75 8.93
C GLY A 273 32.68 -9.23 10.35
N ILE A 274 31.42 -9.21 10.81
CA ILE A 274 31.03 -9.80 12.10
C ILE A 274 30.42 -11.20 11.94
N THR A 275 30.49 -12.00 13.00
CA THR A 275 29.99 -13.39 12.98
C THR A 275 28.46 -13.44 12.88
N PRO A 276 27.86 -14.51 12.31
CA PRO A 276 26.40 -14.61 12.18
C PRO A 276 25.65 -14.47 13.51
N VAL A 277 26.20 -15.01 14.61
CA VAL A 277 25.63 -14.85 15.95
C VAL A 277 25.64 -13.38 16.38
N ALA A 278 26.74 -12.66 16.15
CA ALA A 278 26.84 -11.24 16.47
C ALA A 278 25.87 -10.40 15.62
N GLN A 279 25.70 -10.74 14.33
CA GLN A 279 24.71 -10.10 13.46
C GLN A 279 23.28 -10.30 13.99
N SER A 280 22.92 -11.53 14.34
CA SER A 280 21.62 -11.85 14.95
C SER A 280 21.41 -11.07 16.25
N CYS A 281 22.40 -11.01 17.13
CA CYS A 281 22.31 -10.20 18.36
C CYS A 281 22.14 -8.70 18.07
N ALA A 282 22.84 -8.16 17.07
CA ALA A 282 22.73 -6.77 16.67
C ALA A 282 21.32 -6.46 16.13
N ILE A 283 20.78 -7.31 15.26
CA ILE A 283 19.43 -7.19 14.71
C ILE A 283 18.39 -7.28 15.83
N VAL A 284 18.46 -8.28 16.72
CA VAL A 284 17.55 -8.40 17.87
C VAL A 284 17.59 -7.14 18.73
N GLY A 285 18.79 -6.63 19.03
CA GLY A 285 18.98 -5.42 19.82
C GLY A 285 18.34 -4.19 19.17
N ALA A 286 18.57 -3.99 17.87
CA ALA A 286 18.01 -2.89 17.10
C ALA A 286 16.48 -2.97 17.01
N VAL A 287 15.94 -4.16 16.70
CA VAL A 287 14.49 -4.42 16.67
C VAL A 287 13.88 -4.09 18.04
N HIS A 288 14.41 -4.66 19.12
CA HIS A 288 13.89 -4.43 20.46
C HIS A 288 13.93 -2.93 20.86
N TRP A 289 15.00 -2.22 20.50
CA TRP A 289 15.11 -0.77 20.73
C TRP A 289 14.04 0.02 19.97
N ALA A 290 13.88 -0.24 18.67
CA ALA A 290 12.93 0.46 17.81
C ALA A 290 11.47 0.21 18.22
N LEU A 291 11.15 -1.04 18.59
CA LEU A 291 9.83 -1.42 19.09
C LEU A 291 9.45 -0.69 20.39
N ARG A 292 10.39 -0.56 21.33
CA ARG A 292 10.17 0.20 22.58
C ARG A 292 9.96 1.69 22.36
N ARG A 293 10.47 2.22 21.24
CA ARG A 293 10.30 3.62 20.83
C ARG A 293 9.04 3.84 19.98
N GLY A 294 8.33 2.77 19.60
CA GLY A 294 7.15 2.87 18.75
C GLY A 294 7.47 3.25 17.30
N LEU A 295 8.66 2.91 16.81
CA LEU A 295 9.09 3.25 15.44
C LEU A 295 8.60 2.25 14.36
N ALA A 296 7.88 1.21 14.79
CA ALA A 296 7.37 0.16 13.94
C ALA A 296 6.26 0.69 13.01
N VAL A 297 6.31 0.29 11.74
CA VAL A 297 5.30 0.64 10.73
C VAL A 297 4.56 -0.61 10.32
N LYS A 298 3.24 -0.50 10.14
CA LYS A 298 2.41 -1.62 9.69
C LYS A 298 2.87 -2.14 8.33
N GLN A 299 2.86 -3.45 8.17
CA GLN A 299 3.05 -4.12 6.88
C GLN A 299 1.99 -5.20 6.65
N LEU A 300 1.75 -5.48 5.37
CA LEU A 300 1.06 -6.67 4.87
C LEU A 300 2.03 -7.43 3.99
N HIS A 301 2.14 -8.74 4.21
CA HIS A 301 2.91 -9.65 3.37
C HIS A 301 2.05 -10.88 3.08
N GLY A 302 1.45 -10.90 1.88
CA GLY A 302 0.34 -11.79 1.59
C GLY A 302 -0.76 -11.64 2.66
N PRO A 303 -1.39 -12.73 3.15
CA PRO A 303 -2.40 -12.66 4.20
C PRO A 303 -1.82 -12.30 5.59
N SER A 304 -0.49 -12.31 5.72
CA SER A 304 0.19 -12.10 7.00
C SER A 304 0.29 -10.63 7.35
N ARG A 305 0.13 -10.34 8.65
CA ARG A 305 0.20 -8.98 9.20
C ARG A 305 1.41 -8.89 10.11
N GLY A 306 2.14 -7.80 10.00
CA GLY A 306 3.32 -7.58 10.81
C GLY A 306 3.73 -6.12 10.82
N TYR A 307 5.01 -5.91 11.12
CA TYR A 307 5.60 -4.58 11.15
C TYR A 307 6.94 -4.52 10.41
N PHE A 308 7.19 -3.45 9.65
CA PHE A 308 8.55 -3.04 9.34
C PHE A 308 9.14 -2.35 10.57
N VAL A 309 10.33 -2.77 10.97
CA VAL A 309 11.03 -2.22 12.14
C VAL A 309 12.39 -1.69 11.68
N PRO A 310 12.69 -0.39 11.87
CA PRO A 310 13.96 0.17 11.44
C PRO A 310 15.14 -0.37 12.28
N LEU A 311 16.26 -0.61 11.62
CA LEU A 311 17.49 -1.14 12.22
C LEU A 311 18.55 -0.05 12.30
N PHE A 312 18.63 0.59 13.46
CA PHE A 312 19.66 1.57 13.79
C PHE A 312 20.86 0.86 14.43
N LEU A 313 21.83 0.50 13.60
CA LEU A 313 23.02 -0.27 13.99
C LEU A 313 24.23 0.63 14.26
N ARG A 314 24.40 1.71 13.48
CA ARG A 314 25.50 2.68 13.64
C ARG A 314 25.14 3.86 14.53
N GLN A 315 23.94 4.42 14.38
CA GLN A 315 23.50 5.64 15.07
C GLN A 315 22.11 5.46 15.65
N ARG A 316 21.98 5.57 16.97
CA ARG A 316 20.73 5.36 17.73
C ARG A 316 20.21 6.61 18.44
N GLU A 317 20.96 7.70 18.36
CA GLU A 317 20.67 8.91 19.14
C GLU A 317 19.63 9.78 18.47
N ASP A 318 19.63 9.77 17.13
CA ASP A 318 18.58 10.36 16.31
C ASP A 318 17.74 9.28 15.65
N ALA A 319 16.43 9.32 15.88
CA ALA A 319 15.46 8.38 15.31
C ALA A 319 14.78 8.93 14.04
N THR A 320 15.15 10.14 13.62
CA THR A 320 14.71 10.71 12.34
C THR A 320 15.66 10.38 11.20
N ASP A 321 16.90 9.97 11.50
CA ASP A 321 17.87 9.55 10.48
C ASP A 321 17.41 8.31 9.72
N VAL A 322 17.98 8.13 8.52
CA VAL A 322 17.84 6.92 7.71
C VAL A 322 18.50 5.74 8.45
N PRO A 323 17.76 4.66 8.77
CA PRO A 323 18.32 3.50 9.43
C PRO A 323 19.25 2.71 8.50
N ASP A 324 20.06 1.82 9.07
CA ASP A 324 20.98 0.97 8.31
C ASP A 324 20.27 -0.15 7.54
N GLY A 325 19.02 -0.44 7.91
CA GLY A 325 18.17 -1.43 7.29
C GLY A 325 16.77 -1.41 7.90
N ALA A 326 15.87 -2.24 7.37
CA ALA A 326 14.55 -2.46 7.94
C ALA A 326 14.25 -3.95 8.04
N ALA A 327 13.71 -4.39 9.16
CA ALA A 327 13.33 -5.77 9.41
C ALA A 327 11.81 -5.94 9.26
N PRO A 328 11.32 -6.73 8.29
CA PRO A 328 9.96 -7.25 8.34
C PRO A 328 9.83 -8.25 9.50
N VAL A 329 9.03 -7.86 10.49
CA VAL A 329 8.71 -8.62 11.69
C VAL A 329 7.28 -9.15 11.61
N MET A 330 7.11 -10.46 11.72
CA MET A 330 5.80 -11.11 11.85
C MET A 330 5.56 -11.56 13.29
N THR A 331 4.31 -11.51 13.72
CA THR A 331 3.92 -12.04 15.04
C THR A 331 3.42 -13.48 14.87
N VAL A 332 4.12 -14.45 15.48
CA VAL A 332 3.75 -15.87 15.47
C VAL A 332 3.59 -16.33 16.92
N GLY A 333 2.35 -16.47 17.37
CA GLY A 333 2.05 -16.70 18.79
C GLY A 333 2.60 -15.57 19.65
N THR A 334 3.54 -15.88 20.55
CA THR A 334 4.23 -14.91 21.41
C THR A 334 5.59 -14.48 20.87
N ARG A 335 5.98 -14.92 19.68
CA ARG A 335 7.28 -14.64 19.07
C ARG A 335 7.17 -13.56 18.00
N LEU A 336 8.24 -12.79 17.87
CA LEU A 336 8.47 -11.82 16.80
C LEU A 336 9.53 -12.41 15.87
N VAL A 337 9.13 -12.78 14.66
CA VAL A 337 10.01 -13.43 13.69
C VAL A 337 10.50 -12.40 12.67
N VAL A 338 11.81 -12.16 12.65
CA VAL A 338 12.49 -11.37 11.61
C VAL A 338 12.82 -12.31 10.46
N ARG A 339 12.19 -12.11 9.29
CA ARG A 339 12.30 -13.03 8.14
C ARG A 339 13.39 -12.64 7.15
N ALA A 340 13.69 -11.35 7.10
CA ALA A 340 14.67 -10.79 6.19
C ALA A 340 15.19 -9.49 6.80
N VAL A 341 16.20 -8.93 6.16
CA VAL A 341 16.55 -7.52 6.32
C VAL A 341 16.49 -6.87 4.96
N LEU A 342 15.88 -5.71 4.88
CA LEU A 342 15.59 -4.96 3.67
C LEU A 342 16.35 -3.64 3.68
N GLU A 343 16.58 -3.09 2.51
CA GLU A 343 16.91 -1.66 2.41
C GLU A 343 15.71 -0.84 2.91
N PRO A 344 15.94 0.24 3.68
CA PRO A 344 14.84 0.95 4.34
C PRO A 344 13.76 1.46 3.39
N HIS A 345 14.16 1.98 2.22
CA HIS A 345 13.25 2.60 1.25
C HIS A 345 12.27 1.61 0.61
N ILE A 346 12.64 0.33 0.47
CA ILE A 346 11.80 -0.73 -0.11
C ILE A 346 10.50 -0.91 0.70
N CYS A 347 10.50 -0.53 1.97
CA CYS A 347 9.33 -0.63 2.85
C CYS A 347 8.24 0.41 2.50
N TYR A 348 8.60 1.51 1.82
CA TYR A 348 7.73 2.68 1.66
C TYR A 348 6.44 2.37 0.87
N PRO A 349 6.46 1.72 -0.31
CA PRO A 349 5.24 1.47 -1.08
C PRO A 349 4.20 0.64 -0.30
N SER A 350 4.68 -0.38 0.41
CA SER A 350 3.81 -1.27 1.20
C SER A 350 3.26 -0.57 2.45
N ALA A 351 4.07 0.24 3.13
CA ALA A 351 3.61 1.01 4.29
C ALA A 351 2.63 2.12 3.89
N ARG A 352 2.89 2.82 2.78
CA ARG A 352 2.04 3.89 2.27
C ARG A 352 0.63 3.40 1.95
N ALA A 353 0.49 2.18 1.43
CA ALA A 353 -0.79 1.54 1.15
C ALA A 353 -1.66 1.29 2.40
N LEU A 354 -1.07 1.39 3.61
CA LEU A 354 -1.69 1.04 4.89
C LEU A 354 -1.90 2.25 5.82
N VAL A 355 -1.76 3.45 5.29
CA VAL A 355 -2.07 4.69 6.00
C VAL A 355 -3.10 5.51 5.23
N GLU A 356 -3.95 6.20 5.97
CA GLU A 356 -4.97 7.07 5.37
C GLU A 356 -4.33 8.34 4.82
N ARG A 357 -3.40 8.91 5.58
CA ARG A 357 -2.67 10.12 5.21
C ARG A 357 -1.18 9.84 5.18
N TRP A 358 -0.51 10.39 4.19
CA TRP A 358 0.95 10.28 4.03
C TRP A 358 1.72 10.74 5.26
N ASP A 359 1.27 11.81 5.92
CA ASP A 359 1.86 12.39 7.14
C ASP A 359 1.80 11.47 8.38
N GLN A 360 1.14 10.30 8.29
CA GLN A 360 1.13 9.28 9.34
C GLN A 360 2.32 8.33 9.26
N LEU A 361 3.06 8.34 8.14
CA LEU A 361 4.31 7.59 8.03
C LEU A 361 5.39 8.21 8.93
N PRO A 362 6.24 7.39 9.58
CA PRO A 362 7.31 7.94 10.39
C PRO A 362 8.38 8.57 9.52
N THR A 363 9.03 9.59 10.06
CA THR A 363 10.09 10.37 9.41
C THR A 363 11.19 9.47 8.83
N TRP A 364 11.68 8.49 9.59
CA TRP A 364 12.75 7.59 9.11
C TRP A 364 12.43 6.93 7.76
N LEU A 365 11.15 6.60 7.51
CA LEU A 365 10.73 5.91 6.30
C LEU A 365 10.56 6.89 5.12
N ILE A 366 10.10 8.11 5.40
CA ILE A 366 10.02 9.19 4.40
C ILE A 366 11.44 9.58 3.96
N GLU A 367 12.33 9.86 4.92
CA GLU A 367 13.72 10.22 4.63
C GLU A 367 14.47 9.09 3.90
N SER A 368 14.20 7.83 4.26
CA SER A 368 14.76 6.67 3.54
C SER A 368 14.34 6.64 2.08
N TRP A 369 13.06 6.91 1.82
CA TRP A 369 12.50 6.95 0.49
C TRP A 369 13.11 8.09 -0.32
N ASP A 370 13.12 9.31 0.23
CA ASP A 370 13.67 10.49 -0.44
C ASP A 370 15.16 10.30 -0.78
N ALA A 371 15.96 9.83 0.18
CA ALA A 371 17.39 9.56 -0.03
C ALA A 371 17.66 8.51 -1.13
N SER A 372 16.79 7.49 -1.27
CA SER A 372 16.94 6.49 -2.33
C SER A 372 16.71 7.07 -3.72
N ARG A 373 15.86 8.09 -3.84
CA ARG A 373 15.55 8.75 -5.10
C ARG A 373 16.61 9.75 -5.53
N GLU A 374 17.20 10.46 -4.56
CA GLU A 374 18.36 11.33 -4.83
C GLU A 374 19.52 10.51 -5.40
N ASN A 375 19.83 9.36 -4.79
CA ASN A 375 20.90 8.46 -5.26
C ASN A 375 20.61 7.80 -6.62
N ALA A 376 19.35 7.74 -7.06
CA ALA A 376 18.98 7.21 -8.37
C ALA A 376 19.02 8.27 -9.49
N ALA A 377 19.10 9.55 -9.13
CA ALA A 377 19.17 10.66 -10.07
C ALA A 377 20.63 11.04 -10.44
N ASP A 378 21.59 10.62 -9.62
CA ASP A 378 23.04 10.73 -9.84
C ASP A 378 23.59 9.50 -10.59
#